data_AF-A0AAD6U6F5-F1
#
_entry.id   AF-A0AAD6U6F5-F1
#
_cell.length_a   1.000
_cell.length_b   1.000
_cell.length_c   1.000
_cell.angle_alpha   90.00
_cell.angle_beta   90.00
_cell.angle_gamma   90.00
#
_symmetry.space_group_name_H-M   'P 1'
#
loop_
_entity.id
_entity.type
_entity.pdbx_description
1 polymer ?
#
loop_
_entity_poly.entity_id
_entity_poly.type
_entity_poly.pdbx_seq_one_letter_code
_entity_poly.pdbx_strand_id
1 'polypeptide(L)'
;MRSGAAALLKNLRCLEIGPTPGPIILFSALFAVGCPLLAYATPLAVKHKFKSELQADVALRFVNNSGICETTPGVHQMSGYVDIGENMSIWFWFFASRTAPETAPFTLWINGGPGCASEIGLFQEHGPCTVNPDGESTTLNPFSWNSISNMIYIDQPIGTGFSFGTDTVNSTESAAVQFWKVFQVLFESGEFAQYQSREFIFATESYGGHYGPAFVTYFDQQNAAIAEGTVTGVPIVVSALMVNNGWYDPLIQNLAYLTFATDAPGYGQLQSDSVLEKMNTSFFAPAGCQEQEQACYAAGNSSASNTICVKADNFCVENLFVPAVGNRDSDDLRQNSSAPFPPEFYLDYLALASVKAQIGAESTYSECANAPSRLFARTGDDARTWLPQLGALANSTLKILIWAGDADINCNWLGGHASVLAMDWYGKARLAATPFTNMTIDGSAVAAIKNVDNFSFARVYAAGHEVPAFQPVAALEIFKQVIAMQPLHSV
;
A
#
# COMPACT_ATOMS: atom_id res chain seq x y z
N MET A 1 -10.59 -23.43 11.51
CA MET A 1 -9.34 -23.09 12.23
C MET A 1 -8.18 -23.45 11.31
N ARG A 2 -7.38 -22.46 10.90
CA ARG A 2 -6.54 -22.37 9.69
C ARG A 2 -7.25 -21.70 8.50
N SER A 3 -7.40 -20.38 8.57
CA SER A 3 -7.50 -19.44 7.44
C SER A 3 -6.46 -18.34 7.71
N GLY A 4 -5.62 -18.05 6.72
CA GLY A 4 -4.39 -17.25 6.89
C GLY A 4 -3.21 -17.75 6.04
N ALA A 5 -3.46 -18.46 4.94
CA ALA A 5 -2.43 -19.10 4.13
C ALA A 5 -1.73 -18.16 3.14
N ALA A 6 -2.17 -16.91 2.97
CA ALA A 6 -1.45 -15.93 2.16
C ALA A 6 -0.38 -15.14 2.95
N ALA A 7 -0.41 -15.18 4.30
CA ALA A 7 0.55 -14.48 5.16
C ALA A 7 1.63 -15.42 5.77
N LEU A 8 1.76 -16.66 5.28
CA LEU A 8 2.52 -17.71 5.97
C LEU A 8 3.50 -18.48 5.07
N LEU A 9 4.36 -17.78 4.35
CA LEU A 9 5.50 -18.40 3.62
C LEU A 9 6.85 -17.71 3.86
N LYS A 10 6.98 -16.84 4.86
CA LYS A 10 8.27 -16.37 5.39
C LYS A 10 8.33 -16.67 6.89
N ASN A 11 8.99 -17.77 7.27
CA ASN A 11 9.70 -17.97 8.54
C ASN A 11 9.95 -19.46 8.82
N LEU A 12 11.15 -19.95 8.51
CA LEU A 12 11.70 -21.20 9.07
C LEU A 12 13.22 -21.28 8.81
N ARG A 13 14.04 -20.65 9.67
CA ARG A 13 15.42 -21.10 9.95
C ARG A 13 15.82 -20.70 11.38
N CYS A 14 15.80 -21.68 12.29
CA CYS A 14 16.56 -21.62 13.53
C CYS A 14 17.93 -22.27 13.30
N LEU A 15 18.98 -21.52 13.64
CA LEU A 15 20.37 -21.95 13.80
C LEU A 15 20.48 -22.81 15.07
N GLU A 16 21.16 -23.95 15.01
CA GLU A 16 21.76 -24.61 16.18
C GLU A 16 23.28 -24.56 16.03
N ILE A 17 23.95 -23.87 16.97
CA ILE A 17 25.40 -23.95 17.20
C ILE A 17 25.61 -24.48 18.61
N GLY A 18 26.21 -25.66 18.73
CA GLY A 18 26.69 -26.24 20.00
C GLY A 18 28.16 -25.87 20.29
N PRO A 19 28.57 -25.77 21.56
CA PRO A 19 29.87 -25.22 21.97
C PRO A 19 30.96 -26.29 22.12
N THR A 20 32.22 -25.91 21.96
CA THR A 20 33.40 -26.67 22.45
C THR A 20 34.36 -25.73 23.20
N PRO A 21 35.00 -26.15 24.32
CA PRO A 21 35.84 -25.27 25.13
C PRO A 21 37.36 -25.57 25.09
N GLY A 22 38.18 -24.51 25.26
CA GLY A 22 39.53 -24.54 25.85
C GLY A 22 40.68 -24.05 24.94
N PRO A 23 41.87 -23.68 25.49
CA PRO A 23 42.13 -22.87 26.69
C PRO A 23 43.11 -21.68 26.44
N ILE A 24 43.26 -20.90 27.51
CA ILE A 24 44.01 -19.66 27.76
C ILE A 24 45.50 -19.68 27.37
N ILE A 25 46.00 -18.60 26.74
CA ILE A 25 47.39 -18.12 26.87
C ILE A 25 47.39 -16.57 26.93
N LEU A 26 47.92 -16.02 28.03
CA LEU A 26 48.24 -14.60 28.22
C LEU A 26 49.50 -14.22 27.43
N PHE A 27 49.48 -13.04 26.79
CA PHE A 27 50.68 -12.21 26.64
C PHE A 27 50.33 -10.71 26.69
N SER A 28 51.18 -9.98 27.37
CA SER A 28 51.00 -8.60 27.82
C SER A 28 51.60 -7.57 26.85
N ALA A 29 50.97 -6.37 26.86
CA ALA A 29 51.54 -5.03 26.64
C ALA A 29 51.83 -4.55 25.19
N LEU A 30 51.21 -3.45 24.76
CA LEU A 30 51.79 -2.09 24.85
C LEU A 30 50.79 -1.01 24.40
N PHE A 31 51.03 0.21 24.88
CA PHE A 31 50.27 1.46 24.71
C PHE A 31 49.99 1.89 23.27
N ALA A 32 48.78 2.41 23.04
CA ALA A 32 48.55 3.51 22.10
C ALA A 32 47.44 4.44 22.65
N VAL A 33 47.83 5.66 22.98
CA VAL A 33 46.95 6.79 23.31
C VAL A 33 46.24 7.19 22.02
N GLY A 34 44.92 7.02 21.96
CA GLY A 34 44.09 7.40 20.83
C GLY A 34 42.83 8.11 21.32
N CYS A 35 42.71 9.38 20.93
CA CYS A 35 41.60 10.33 21.06
C CYS A 35 40.23 9.72 21.45
N PRO A 36 39.49 10.28 22.43
CA PRO A 36 38.08 9.95 22.57
C PRO A 36 37.37 10.48 21.32
N LEU A 37 36.88 9.56 20.48
CA LEU A 37 35.81 9.86 19.55
C LEU A 37 34.68 10.43 20.40
N LEU A 38 34.47 11.74 20.29
CA LEU A 38 33.24 12.39 20.72
C LEU A 38 32.13 11.71 19.90
N ALA A 39 31.49 10.70 20.49
CA ALA A 39 30.18 10.28 20.04
C ALA A 39 29.30 11.52 20.17
N TYR A 40 29.07 12.21 19.06
CA TYR A 40 28.03 13.22 18.99
C TYR A 40 26.73 12.49 19.29
N ALA A 41 26.28 12.56 20.54
CA ALA A 41 24.94 12.16 20.90
C ALA A 41 24.03 13.06 20.06
N THR A 42 23.41 12.48 19.03
CA THR A 42 22.35 13.14 18.29
C THR A 42 21.30 13.57 19.30
N PRO A 43 20.98 14.87 19.42
CA PRO A 43 20.00 15.33 20.38
C PRO A 43 18.67 14.60 20.12
N LEU A 44 18.07 14.08 21.19
CA LEU A 44 16.77 13.42 21.13
C LEU A 44 15.74 14.34 20.47
N ALA A 45 14.93 13.78 19.58
CA ALA A 45 13.91 14.53 18.87
C ALA A 45 12.88 15.11 19.85
N VAL A 46 12.56 16.39 19.69
CA VAL A 46 11.58 17.08 20.54
C VAL A 46 10.17 16.62 20.16
N LYS A 47 9.46 16.01 21.11
CA LYS A 47 8.07 15.60 20.92
C LYS A 47 7.12 16.77 21.09
N HIS A 48 6.36 17.07 20.04
CA HIS A 48 5.27 18.02 20.03
C HIS A 48 3.94 17.31 20.29
N LYS A 49 2.96 18.03 20.84
CA LYS A 49 1.61 17.49 21.06
C LYS A 49 0.55 18.55 20.77
N PHE A 50 -0.41 18.19 19.94
CA PHE A 50 -1.66 18.92 19.72
C PHE A 50 -2.82 18.06 20.22
N LYS A 51 -3.84 18.68 20.82
CA LYS A 51 -5.08 18.00 21.22
C LYS A 51 -6.23 18.63 20.44
N SER A 52 -7.08 17.79 19.88
CA SER A 52 -8.28 18.25 19.17
C SER A 52 -9.22 19.01 20.12
N GLU A 53 -9.73 20.15 19.65
CA GLU A 53 -10.82 20.90 20.26
C GLU A 53 -12.19 20.42 19.74
N LEU A 54 -12.21 19.77 18.57
CA LEU A 54 -13.41 19.26 17.91
C LEU A 54 -13.80 17.83 18.32
N GLN A 55 -12.83 16.99 18.70
CA GLN A 55 -13.04 15.59 19.04
C GLN A 55 -12.37 15.23 20.38
N ALA A 56 -13.12 14.61 21.28
CA ALA A 56 -12.59 14.13 22.55
C ALA A 56 -11.61 12.96 22.35
N ASP A 57 -10.57 12.87 23.17
CA ASP A 57 -9.56 11.80 23.19
C ASP A 57 -8.76 11.64 21.88
N VAL A 58 -8.70 12.72 21.11
CA VAL A 58 -8.04 12.77 19.81
C VAL A 58 -6.89 13.78 19.85
N ALA A 59 -5.72 13.36 19.37
CA ALA A 59 -4.49 14.15 19.49
C ALA A 59 -3.47 13.84 18.38
N LEU A 60 -2.54 14.76 18.15
CA LEU A 60 -1.38 14.56 17.29
C LEU A 60 -0.12 14.61 18.16
N ARG A 61 0.77 13.62 18.01
CA ARG A 61 2.06 13.56 18.70
C ARG A 61 3.13 13.30 17.67
N PHE A 62 4.15 14.15 17.60
CA PHE A 62 5.11 14.05 16.50
C PHE A 62 6.47 14.60 16.87
N VAL A 63 7.45 14.24 16.05
CA VAL A 63 8.76 14.84 16.02
C VAL A 63 8.96 15.48 14.66
N ASN A 64 9.70 16.59 14.64
CA ASN A 64 10.10 17.27 13.43
C ASN A 64 11.54 16.92 13.08
N ASN A 65 11.79 16.76 11.78
CA ASN A 65 13.11 16.67 11.20
C ASN A 65 13.99 15.61 11.88
N SER A 66 13.55 14.34 11.84
CA SER A 66 14.30 13.21 12.41
C SER A 66 15.73 13.06 11.85
N GLY A 67 16.05 13.70 10.74
CA GLY A 67 17.39 13.77 10.16
C GLY A 67 17.83 12.48 9.46
N ILE A 68 16.87 11.60 9.18
CA ILE A 68 17.09 10.32 8.53
C ILE A 68 16.14 10.13 7.35
N CYS A 69 16.54 9.24 6.44
CA CYS A 69 15.92 8.98 5.14
C CYS A 69 15.92 10.19 4.19
N GLU A 70 15.13 11.23 4.46
CA GLU A 70 15.22 12.49 3.73
C GLU A 70 16.29 13.38 4.38
N THR A 71 17.35 13.67 3.64
CA THR A 71 18.53 14.41 4.12
C THR A 71 18.84 15.63 3.26
N THR A 72 17.98 15.94 2.28
CA THR A 72 18.10 17.13 1.44
C THR A 72 17.94 18.39 2.31
N PRO A 73 18.90 19.33 2.29
CA PRO A 73 18.83 20.54 3.11
C PRO A 73 17.56 21.35 2.86
N GLY A 74 16.84 21.69 3.94
CA GLY A 74 15.63 22.51 3.89
C GLY A 74 14.34 21.74 3.60
N VAL A 75 14.40 20.43 3.35
CA VAL A 75 13.19 19.61 3.22
C VAL A 75 12.68 19.23 4.60
N HIS A 76 11.45 19.62 4.90
CA HIS A 76 10.81 19.32 6.16
C HIS A 76 10.30 17.87 6.19
N GLN A 77 10.47 17.20 7.32
CA GLN A 77 9.87 15.90 7.60
C GLN A 77 9.24 15.88 8.99
N MET A 78 8.22 15.05 9.14
CA MET A 78 7.47 14.90 10.38
C MET A 78 7.05 13.44 10.53
N SER A 79 7.23 12.86 11.71
CA SER A 79 6.78 11.50 11.99
C SER A 79 6.21 11.39 13.39
N GLY A 80 5.24 10.49 13.58
CA GLY A 80 4.61 10.32 14.86
C GLY A 80 3.26 9.61 14.79
N TYR A 81 2.39 9.95 15.74
CA TYR A 81 1.12 9.29 15.96
C TYR A 81 -0.05 10.27 15.91
N VAL A 82 -1.11 9.84 15.24
CA VAL A 82 -2.45 10.39 15.38
C VAL A 82 -3.22 9.49 16.34
N ASP A 83 -3.54 10.00 17.51
CA ASP A 83 -4.41 9.35 18.47
C ASP A 83 -5.86 9.59 18.05
N ILE A 84 -6.60 8.54 17.69
CA ILE A 84 -7.97 8.61 17.14
C ILE A 84 -9.05 8.11 18.13
N GLY A 85 -8.65 7.93 19.39
CA GLY A 85 -9.46 7.46 20.50
C GLY A 85 -8.58 6.99 21.67
N GLU A 86 -9.23 6.53 22.75
CA GLU A 86 -8.52 6.02 23.93
C GLU A 86 -7.70 4.78 23.58
N ASN A 87 -6.37 4.88 23.77
CA ASN A 87 -5.41 3.82 23.44
C ASN A 87 -5.49 3.40 21.96
N MET A 88 -5.64 4.35 21.03
CA MET A 88 -5.73 4.08 19.58
C MET A 88 -4.80 5.02 18.82
N SER A 89 -3.60 4.56 18.49
CA SER A 89 -2.55 5.40 17.90
C SER A 89 -2.16 4.91 16.50
N ILE A 90 -2.43 5.74 15.49
CA ILE A 90 -2.07 5.51 14.09
C ILE A 90 -0.76 6.22 13.76
N TRP A 91 0.22 5.49 13.24
CA TRP A 91 1.51 6.03 12.84
C TRP A 91 1.44 6.72 11.48
N PHE A 92 2.22 7.80 11.32
CA PHE A 92 2.44 8.45 10.05
C PHE A 92 3.91 8.90 9.90
N TRP A 93 4.35 9.00 8.65
CA TRP A 93 5.60 9.66 8.27
C TRP A 93 5.40 10.55 7.05
N PHE A 94 5.62 11.84 7.24
CA PHE A 94 5.48 12.90 6.25
C PHE A 94 6.83 13.44 5.79
N PHE A 95 6.91 13.73 4.48
CA PHE A 95 8.04 14.38 3.82
C PHE A 95 7.52 15.49 2.90
N ALA A 96 7.94 16.72 3.14
CA ALA A 96 7.63 17.83 2.26
C ALA A 96 8.27 17.64 0.87
N SER A 97 7.71 18.33 -0.12
CA SER A 97 8.29 18.29 -1.46
C SER A 97 9.69 18.89 -1.48
N ARG A 98 10.61 18.26 -2.21
CA ARG A 98 11.94 18.82 -2.52
C ARG A 98 11.84 20.07 -3.40
N THR A 99 10.75 20.20 -4.16
CA THR A 99 10.53 21.30 -5.10
C THR A 99 9.25 22.04 -4.74
N ALA A 100 9.36 23.32 -4.39
CA ALA A 100 8.23 24.20 -4.13
C ALA A 100 7.15 23.56 -3.18
N PRO A 101 7.53 23.11 -1.97
CA PRO A 101 6.62 22.42 -1.04
C PRO A 101 5.35 23.22 -0.72
N GLU A 102 5.47 24.55 -0.72
CA GLU A 102 4.36 25.49 -0.50
C GLU A 102 3.33 25.52 -1.63
N THR A 103 3.59 24.89 -2.78
CA THR A 103 2.65 24.85 -3.91
C THR A 103 2.46 23.46 -4.49
N ALA A 104 3.32 22.50 -4.13
CA ALA A 104 3.23 21.13 -4.60
C ALA A 104 1.94 20.44 -4.11
N PRO A 105 1.39 19.49 -4.90
CA PRO A 105 0.30 18.63 -4.45
C PRO A 105 0.60 17.92 -3.13
N PHE A 106 -0.45 17.43 -2.48
CA PHE A 106 -0.35 16.61 -1.28
C PHE A 106 -0.79 15.18 -1.62
N THR A 107 0.07 14.21 -1.37
CA THR A 107 -0.15 12.82 -1.73
C THR A 107 -0.08 11.95 -0.49
N LEU A 108 -1.16 11.22 -0.24
CA LEU A 108 -1.19 10.11 0.69
C LEU A 108 -0.76 8.84 -0.03
N TRP A 109 0.08 8.04 0.62
CA TRP A 109 0.33 6.65 0.27
C TRP A 109 -0.10 5.72 1.41
N ILE A 110 -0.86 4.67 1.06
CA ILE A 110 -1.08 3.52 1.95
C ILE A 110 -0.86 2.19 1.21
N ASN A 111 -0.06 1.30 1.79
CA ASN A 111 0.06 -0.08 1.31
C ASN A 111 -1.19 -0.92 1.70
N GLY A 112 -1.25 -2.14 1.18
CA GLY A 112 -2.39 -3.05 1.33
C GLY A 112 -2.25 -4.05 2.49
N GLY A 113 -2.18 -5.34 2.13
CA GLY A 113 -2.22 -6.46 3.07
C GLY A 113 -3.53 -7.26 2.98
N PRO A 114 -4.57 -6.96 3.79
CA PRO A 114 -4.71 -5.85 4.73
C PRO A 114 -3.81 -6.01 5.97
N GLY A 115 -3.31 -4.88 6.49
CA GLY A 115 -2.45 -4.85 7.68
C GLY A 115 -0.95 -4.84 7.41
N CYS A 116 -0.56 -4.41 6.21
CA CYS A 116 0.84 -4.16 5.85
C CYS A 116 1.16 -2.66 5.93
N ALA A 117 2.33 -2.35 6.47
CA ALA A 117 2.78 -1.00 6.78
C ALA A 117 3.11 -0.19 5.52
N SER A 118 2.93 1.12 5.61
CA SER A 118 3.21 2.03 4.51
C SER A 118 4.70 2.35 4.36
N GLU A 119 5.52 1.88 5.30
CA GLU A 119 6.99 1.87 5.16
C GLU A 119 7.48 0.97 4.02
N ILE A 120 6.69 0.01 3.53
CA ILE A 120 6.96 -0.73 2.29
C ILE A 120 7.13 0.28 1.15
N GLY A 121 6.09 1.08 0.86
CA GLY A 121 6.16 2.11 -0.19
C GLY A 121 7.18 3.22 0.07
N LEU A 122 7.48 3.49 1.35
CA LEU A 122 8.51 4.44 1.73
C LEU A 122 9.91 3.93 1.36
N PHE A 123 10.29 2.72 1.76
CA PHE A 123 11.68 2.26 1.67
C PHE A 123 11.99 1.40 0.44
N GLN A 124 10.98 0.77 -0.15
CA GLN A 124 11.16 -0.15 -1.28
C GLN A 124 10.74 0.48 -2.61
N GLU A 125 9.74 1.36 -2.59
CA GLU A 125 9.09 1.83 -3.81
C GLU A 125 9.51 3.25 -4.20
N HIS A 126 8.99 4.27 -3.52
CA HIS A 126 9.04 5.65 -4.01
C HIS A 126 9.25 6.72 -2.92
N GLY A 127 9.57 6.32 -1.69
CA GLY A 127 9.95 7.26 -0.64
C GLY A 127 11.34 7.87 -0.86
N PRO A 128 11.74 8.78 0.05
CA PRO A 128 12.87 9.69 -0.18
C PRO A 128 14.23 8.99 -0.15
N CYS A 129 14.30 7.77 0.39
CA CYS A 129 15.51 6.98 0.48
C CYS A 129 15.24 5.49 0.30
N THR A 130 16.31 4.74 0.03
CA THR A 130 16.36 3.29 0.16
C THR A 130 17.29 2.91 1.31
N VAL A 131 16.96 1.85 2.05
CA VAL A 131 17.87 1.31 3.08
C VAL A 131 18.95 0.46 2.42
N ASN A 132 20.20 0.68 2.83
CA ASN A 132 21.36 -0.02 2.28
C ASN A 132 21.45 -1.46 2.83
N PRO A 133 22.22 -2.36 2.19
CA PRO A 133 22.36 -3.76 2.63
C PRO A 133 22.93 -3.97 4.04
N ASP A 134 23.48 -2.93 4.68
CA ASP A 134 23.93 -2.98 6.07
C ASP A 134 22.76 -2.95 7.08
N GLY A 135 21.54 -2.60 6.63
CA GLY A 135 20.38 -2.43 7.50
C GLY A 135 20.52 -1.25 8.46
N GLU A 136 21.50 -0.37 8.25
CA GLU A 136 21.86 0.70 9.19
C GLU A 136 21.91 2.08 8.54
N SER A 137 22.22 2.15 7.25
CA SER A 137 22.35 3.40 6.51
C SER A 137 21.34 3.52 5.37
N THR A 138 21.13 4.76 4.90
CA THR A 138 20.19 5.06 3.82
C THR A 138 20.87 5.82 2.69
N THR A 139 20.35 5.67 1.48
CA THR A 139 20.76 6.42 0.28
C THR A 139 19.55 7.16 -0.27
N LEU A 140 19.70 8.44 -0.63
CA LEU A 140 18.61 9.21 -1.22
C LEU A 140 18.14 8.56 -2.52
N ASN A 141 16.82 8.39 -2.65
CA ASN A 141 16.18 7.89 -3.85
C ASN A 141 16.05 9.02 -4.88
N PRO A 142 16.73 8.93 -6.05
CA PRO A 142 16.64 9.95 -7.09
C PRO A 142 15.27 9.96 -7.79
N PHE A 143 14.46 8.90 -7.62
CA PHE A 143 13.13 8.77 -8.21
C PHE A 143 12.00 8.95 -7.19
N SER A 144 12.31 9.51 -6.01
CA SER A 144 11.29 9.69 -4.99
C SER A 144 10.17 10.61 -5.44
N TRP A 145 8.94 10.23 -5.12
CA TRP A 145 7.75 11.03 -5.37
C TRP A 145 7.73 12.33 -4.56
N ASN A 146 8.45 12.40 -3.44
CA ASN A 146 8.60 13.67 -2.72
C ASN A 146 9.42 14.71 -3.51
N SER A 147 10.01 14.36 -4.65
CA SER A 147 10.67 15.34 -5.53
C SER A 147 9.70 16.39 -6.08
N ILE A 148 8.41 16.05 -6.19
CA ILE A 148 7.36 16.88 -6.83
C ILE A 148 6.03 16.92 -6.06
N SER A 149 5.89 16.18 -4.96
CA SER A 149 4.71 16.19 -4.09
C SER A 149 5.11 16.25 -2.62
N ASN A 150 4.25 16.80 -1.77
CA ASN A 150 4.31 16.57 -0.34
C ASN A 150 3.74 15.16 -0.08
N MET A 151 4.50 14.26 0.54
CA MET A 151 4.16 12.84 0.71
C MET A 151 3.85 12.53 2.16
N ILE A 152 2.74 11.84 2.44
CA ILE A 152 2.46 11.23 3.75
C ILE A 152 2.23 9.73 3.59
N TYR A 153 2.90 8.95 4.44
CA TYR A 153 2.75 7.50 4.56
C TYR A 153 2.03 7.22 5.88
N ILE A 154 1.00 6.38 5.89
CA ILE A 154 0.19 6.11 7.09
C ILE A 154 0.01 4.61 7.30
N ASP A 155 0.34 4.12 8.49
CA ASP A 155 0.13 2.73 8.87
C ASP A 155 -1.30 2.51 9.34
N GLN A 156 -2.08 1.79 8.56
CA GLN A 156 -3.48 1.51 8.88
C GLN A 156 -3.84 0.07 8.51
N PRO A 157 -4.74 -0.58 9.29
CA PRO A 157 -5.36 -0.11 10.54
C PRO A 157 -4.44 -0.28 11.77
N ILE A 158 -4.97 -0.07 12.98
CA ILE A 158 -4.25 -0.28 14.25
C ILE A 158 -3.62 -1.67 14.31
N GLY A 159 -2.36 -1.76 14.73
CA GLY A 159 -1.58 -3.00 14.80
C GLY A 159 -0.65 -3.22 13.60
N THR A 160 -0.80 -2.40 12.54
CA THR A 160 0.05 -2.38 11.34
C THR A 160 1.30 -1.53 11.56
N GLY A 161 2.48 -1.97 11.12
CA GLY A 161 3.71 -1.19 11.19
C GLY A 161 4.02 -0.71 12.59
N PHE A 162 4.05 0.60 12.79
CA PHE A 162 4.18 1.22 14.11
C PHE A 162 2.83 1.57 14.77
N SER A 163 1.68 1.48 14.09
CA SER A 163 0.36 1.72 14.69
C SER A 163 0.03 0.71 15.78
N PHE A 164 -0.50 1.16 16.92
CA PHE A 164 -0.74 0.29 18.07
C PHE A 164 -1.95 0.72 18.90
N GLY A 165 -2.45 -0.22 19.72
CA GLY A 165 -3.52 0.03 20.68
C GLY A 165 -4.73 -0.88 20.53
N THR A 166 -5.89 -0.37 20.90
CA THR A 166 -7.20 -1.02 20.83
C THR A 166 -7.67 -1.07 19.38
N ASP A 167 -7.61 -2.24 18.77
CA ASP A 167 -8.11 -2.42 17.41
C ASP A 167 -9.62 -2.74 17.41
N THR A 168 -10.38 -1.98 16.62
CA THR A 168 -11.83 -2.17 16.41
C THR A 168 -12.19 -2.31 14.93
N VAL A 169 -11.21 -2.32 14.03
CA VAL A 169 -11.40 -2.41 12.58
C VAL A 169 -11.43 -3.88 12.16
N ASN A 170 -12.44 -4.28 11.39
CA ASN A 170 -12.54 -5.63 10.85
C ASN A 170 -13.09 -5.69 9.42
N SER A 171 -13.29 -4.54 8.78
CA SER A 171 -13.70 -4.41 7.40
C SER A 171 -13.16 -3.11 6.82
N THR A 172 -13.11 -3.04 5.50
CA THR A 172 -12.73 -1.85 4.75
C THR A 172 -13.62 -0.64 5.11
N GLU A 173 -14.93 -0.83 5.32
CA GLU A 173 -15.81 0.27 5.77
C GLU A 173 -15.42 0.79 7.15
N SER A 174 -15.17 -0.10 8.11
CA SER A 174 -14.79 0.30 9.46
C SER A 174 -13.43 1.01 9.49
N ALA A 175 -12.53 0.65 8.57
CA ALA A 175 -11.23 1.31 8.38
C ALA A 175 -11.41 2.74 7.86
N ALA A 176 -12.30 2.95 6.88
CA ALA A 176 -12.58 4.27 6.31
C ALA A 176 -13.00 5.30 7.38
N VAL A 177 -13.80 4.87 8.36
CA VAL A 177 -14.25 5.72 9.49
C VAL A 177 -13.06 6.19 10.34
N GLN A 178 -12.17 5.26 10.72
CA GLN A 178 -10.99 5.61 11.52
C GLN A 178 -10.02 6.48 10.72
N PHE A 179 -9.86 6.18 9.44
CA PHE A 179 -8.94 6.88 8.57
C PHE A 179 -9.42 8.31 8.25
N TRP A 180 -10.73 8.53 8.17
CA TRP A 180 -11.29 9.89 8.11
C TRP A 180 -10.91 10.71 9.34
N LYS A 181 -11.02 10.14 10.55
CA LYS A 181 -10.62 10.82 11.79
C LYS A 181 -9.16 11.25 11.75
N VAL A 182 -8.26 10.42 11.23
CA VAL A 182 -6.83 10.77 11.10
C VAL A 182 -6.66 12.13 10.42
N PHE A 183 -7.31 12.34 9.29
CA PHE A 183 -7.24 13.61 8.56
C PHE A 183 -7.94 14.77 9.25
N GLN A 184 -9.02 14.52 10.00
CA GLN A 184 -9.66 15.57 10.81
C GLN A 184 -8.64 16.19 11.77
N VAL A 185 -7.84 15.37 12.45
CA VAL A 185 -6.82 15.84 13.41
C VAL A 185 -5.66 16.53 12.71
N LEU A 186 -5.14 15.92 11.63
CA LEU A 186 -4.01 16.48 10.90
C LEU A 186 -4.36 17.90 10.43
N PHE A 187 -5.55 18.08 9.85
CA PHE A 187 -6.03 19.36 9.36
C PHE A 187 -6.39 20.36 10.46
N GLU A 188 -6.94 19.90 11.58
CA GLU A 188 -7.24 20.76 12.73
C GLU A 188 -5.96 21.25 13.43
N SER A 189 -4.90 20.45 13.45
CA SER A 189 -3.66 20.76 14.19
C SER A 189 -2.92 22.02 13.73
N GLY A 190 -3.27 22.56 12.55
CA GLY A 190 -2.55 23.65 11.90
C GLY A 190 -1.32 23.20 11.11
N GLU A 191 -0.68 22.09 11.49
CA GLU A 191 0.52 21.55 10.83
C GLU A 191 0.25 21.13 9.37
N PHE A 192 -0.94 20.59 9.09
CA PHE A 192 -1.35 20.18 7.75
C PHE A 192 -2.42 21.09 7.13
N ALA A 193 -2.79 22.20 7.79
CA ALA A 193 -3.88 23.06 7.33
C ALA A 193 -3.61 23.64 5.93
N GLN A 194 -2.35 23.95 5.61
CA GLN A 194 -1.94 24.45 4.29
C GLN A 194 -2.19 23.46 3.14
N TYR A 195 -2.27 22.15 3.44
CA TYR A 195 -2.49 21.11 2.42
C TYR A 195 -3.97 20.94 2.06
N GLN A 196 -4.91 21.42 2.88
CA GLN A 196 -6.34 21.37 2.59
C GLN A 196 -6.72 22.12 1.29
N SER A 197 -5.90 23.10 0.90
CA SER A 197 -6.10 23.90 -0.32
C SER A 197 -5.42 23.31 -1.57
N ARG A 198 -4.75 22.16 -1.44
CA ARG A 198 -3.95 21.54 -2.51
C ARG A 198 -4.75 20.46 -3.22
N GLU A 199 -4.31 20.11 -4.42
CA GLU A 199 -4.68 18.84 -5.03
C GLU A 199 -4.27 17.71 -4.08
N PHE A 200 -5.26 16.96 -3.58
CA PHE A 200 -5.04 15.82 -2.71
C PHE A 200 -5.10 14.52 -3.52
N ILE A 201 -4.00 13.79 -3.56
CA ILE A 201 -3.87 12.53 -4.27
C ILE A 201 -3.94 11.40 -3.23
N PHE A 202 -4.92 10.51 -3.38
CA PHE A 202 -5.00 9.28 -2.62
C PHE A 202 -4.34 8.18 -3.45
N ALA A 203 -3.13 7.77 -3.09
CA ALA A 203 -2.41 6.69 -3.75
C ALA A 203 -2.34 5.46 -2.83
N THR A 204 -2.50 4.28 -3.41
CA THR A 204 -2.53 3.02 -2.67
C THR A 204 -2.21 1.84 -3.57
N GLU A 205 -2.00 0.67 -2.98
CA GLU A 205 -1.67 -0.53 -3.73
C GLU A 205 -2.21 -1.82 -3.13
N SER A 206 -2.25 -2.90 -3.92
CA SER A 206 -2.63 -4.24 -3.45
C SER A 206 -4.07 -4.25 -2.91
N TYR A 207 -4.27 -4.69 -1.66
CA TYR A 207 -5.55 -4.52 -0.94
C TYR A 207 -6.03 -3.06 -0.86
N GLY A 208 -5.17 -2.10 -1.16
CA GLY A 208 -5.49 -0.71 -1.50
C GLY A 208 -6.58 -0.55 -2.56
N GLY A 209 -6.80 -1.55 -3.42
CA GLY A 209 -7.95 -1.57 -4.32
C GLY A 209 -9.31 -1.63 -3.60
N HIS A 210 -9.35 -2.12 -2.35
CA HIS A 210 -10.51 -1.99 -1.46
C HIS A 210 -10.50 -0.61 -0.77
N TYR A 211 -9.36 -0.24 -0.17
CA TYR A 211 -9.25 1.00 0.61
C TYR A 211 -9.55 2.25 -0.21
N GLY A 212 -8.97 2.38 -1.40
CA GLY A 212 -9.09 3.56 -2.25
C GLY A 212 -10.56 3.92 -2.55
N PRO A 213 -11.33 3.07 -3.25
CA PRO A 213 -12.73 3.33 -3.55
C PRO A 213 -13.58 3.54 -2.29
N ALA A 214 -13.36 2.74 -1.24
CA ALA A 214 -14.13 2.84 -0.01
C ALA A 214 -13.89 4.14 0.75
N PHE A 215 -12.63 4.53 0.91
CA PHE A 215 -12.24 5.68 1.73
C PHE A 215 -12.63 6.98 1.03
N VAL A 216 -12.38 7.09 -0.28
CA VAL A 216 -12.79 8.26 -1.06
C VAL A 216 -14.31 8.41 -1.06
N THR A 217 -15.06 7.32 -1.23
CA THR A 217 -16.53 7.34 -1.13
C THR A 217 -17.00 7.79 0.25
N TYR A 218 -16.37 7.29 1.31
CA TYR A 218 -16.71 7.70 2.68
C TYR A 218 -16.39 9.19 2.91
N PHE A 219 -15.27 9.70 2.38
CA PHE A 219 -14.93 11.12 2.47
C PHE A 219 -15.97 11.99 1.77
N ASP A 220 -16.42 11.61 0.57
CA ASP A 220 -17.47 12.34 -0.15
C ASP A 220 -18.79 12.36 0.64
N GLN A 221 -19.14 11.25 1.29
CA GLN A 221 -20.32 11.19 2.16
C GLN A 221 -20.18 12.10 3.39
N GLN A 222 -19.01 12.12 4.04
CA GLN A 222 -18.75 13.01 5.16
C GLN A 222 -18.74 14.48 4.72
N ASN A 223 -18.18 14.79 3.55
CA ASN A 223 -18.18 16.14 2.98
C ASN A 223 -19.62 16.64 2.76
N ALA A 224 -20.50 15.81 2.20
CA ALA A 224 -21.91 16.14 2.04
C ALA A 224 -22.60 16.37 3.40
N ALA A 225 -22.36 15.49 4.37
CA ALA A 225 -22.91 15.63 5.73
C ALA A 225 -22.41 16.90 6.45
N ILE A 226 -21.15 17.29 6.24
CA ILE A 226 -20.59 18.56 6.73
C ILE A 226 -21.29 19.75 6.07
N ALA A 227 -21.48 19.72 4.75
CA ALA A 227 -22.17 20.80 4.03
C ALA A 227 -23.64 20.95 4.46
N GLU A 228 -24.30 19.84 4.84
CA GLU A 228 -25.66 19.83 5.40
C GLU A 228 -25.71 20.19 6.90
N GLY A 229 -24.56 20.29 7.57
CA GLY A 229 -24.47 20.57 9.00
C GLY A 229 -24.87 19.41 9.91
N THR A 230 -24.93 18.17 9.40
CA THR A 230 -25.27 16.96 10.18
C THR A 230 -24.04 16.32 10.82
N VAL A 231 -22.85 16.58 10.27
CA VAL A 231 -21.54 16.21 10.83
C VAL A 231 -20.69 17.46 11.01
N THR A 232 -19.96 17.57 12.12
CA THR A 232 -18.95 18.62 12.31
C THR A 232 -17.59 18.06 11.91
N GLY A 233 -16.89 18.76 10.99
CA GLY A 233 -15.57 18.35 10.53
C GLY A 233 -15.03 19.26 9.43
N VAL A 234 -13.80 18.97 9.00
CA VAL A 234 -13.11 19.58 7.88
C VAL A 234 -13.36 18.73 6.63
N PRO A 235 -13.83 19.30 5.51
CA PRO A 235 -13.96 18.57 4.26
C PRO A 235 -12.63 17.99 3.76
N ILE A 236 -12.64 16.76 3.25
CA ILE A 236 -11.49 16.08 2.64
C ILE A 236 -11.83 15.83 1.17
N VAL A 237 -11.34 16.67 0.27
CA VAL A 237 -11.65 16.57 -1.16
C VAL A 237 -10.49 15.91 -1.89
N VAL A 238 -10.69 14.67 -2.36
CA VAL A 238 -9.68 13.95 -3.14
C VAL A 238 -9.75 14.38 -4.60
N SER A 239 -8.61 14.79 -5.16
CA SER A 239 -8.47 15.24 -6.55
C SER A 239 -8.09 14.09 -7.49
N ALA A 240 -7.27 13.14 -7.01
CA ALA A 240 -6.91 11.95 -7.76
C ALA A 240 -6.87 10.69 -6.89
N LEU A 241 -7.31 9.56 -7.45
CA LEU A 241 -7.15 8.22 -6.87
C LEU A 241 -6.20 7.41 -7.76
N MET A 242 -5.13 6.88 -7.16
CA MET A 242 -4.18 5.98 -7.81
C MET A 242 -4.20 4.63 -7.11
N VAL A 243 -4.39 3.54 -7.86
CA VAL A 243 -4.37 2.17 -7.33
C VAL A 243 -3.36 1.33 -8.13
N ASN A 244 -2.20 1.08 -7.52
CA ASN A 244 -1.16 0.19 -8.05
C ASN A 244 -1.52 -1.28 -7.77
N ASN A 245 -1.49 -2.16 -8.78
CA ASN A 245 -1.71 -3.60 -8.63
C ASN A 245 -2.86 -3.93 -7.66
N GLY A 246 -4.04 -3.35 -7.88
CA GLY A 246 -5.13 -3.35 -6.91
C GLY A 246 -6.00 -4.61 -6.90
N TRP A 247 -6.45 -5.01 -5.71
CA TRP A 247 -7.53 -5.98 -5.49
C TRP A 247 -8.85 -5.23 -5.25
N TYR A 248 -9.83 -5.35 -6.14
CA TYR A 248 -11.12 -4.62 -6.05
C TYR A 248 -12.34 -5.42 -6.52
N ASP A 249 -12.17 -6.47 -7.33
CA ASP A 249 -13.25 -7.36 -7.74
C ASP A 249 -12.82 -8.82 -7.65
N PRO A 250 -13.16 -9.50 -6.55
CA PRO A 250 -12.68 -10.85 -6.31
C PRO A 250 -13.22 -11.85 -7.34
N LEU A 251 -14.45 -11.70 -7.83
CA LEU A 251 -15.00 -12.61 -8.84
C LEU A 251 -14.19 -12.57 -10.14
N ILE A 252 -13.94 -11.37 -10.68
CA ILE A 252 -13.20 -11.19 -11.94
C ILE A 252 -11.71 -11.51 -11.75
N GLN A 253 -11.11 -11.07 -10.65
CA GLN A 253 -9.68 -11.28 -10.42
C GLN A 253 -9.35 -12.74 -10.05
N ASN A 254 -10.25 -13.48 -9.41
CA ASN A 254 -10.07 -14.93 -9.22
C ASN A 254 -10.13 -15.71 -10.53
N LEU A 255 -10.99 -15.33 -11.49
CA LEU A 255 -10.94 -15.90 -12.84
C LEU A 255 -9.60 -15.58 -13.51
N ALA A 256 -9.08 -14.37 -13.26
CA ALA A 256 -7.85 -13.93 -13.87
C ALA A 256 -6.64 -14.79 -13.47
N TYR A 257 -6.60 -15.35 -12.25
CA TYR A 257 -5.57 -16.32 -11.86
C TYR A 257 -5.50 -17.51 -12.82
N LEU A 258 -6.64 -18.07 -13.22
CA LEU A 258 -6.69 -19.14 -14.22
C LEU A 258 -6.19 -18.65 -15.58
N THR A 259 -6.67 -17.50 -16.06
CA THR A 259 -6.29 -16.99 -17.38
C THR A 259 -4.81 -16.63 -17.46
N PHE A 260 -4.27 -16.01 -16.41
CA PHE A 260 -2.87 -15.60 -16.32
C PHE A 260 -1.95 -16.80 -16.16
N ALA A 261 -2.33 -17.81 -15.37
CA ALA A 261 -1.58 -19.06 -15.28
C ALA A 261 -1.57 -19.86 -16.60
N THR A 262 -2.64 -19.74 -17.40
CA THR A 262 -2.77 -20.40 -18.70
C THR A 262 -1.88 -19.75 -19.76
N ASP A 263 -1.88 -18.43 -19.87
CA ASP A 263 -1.04 -17.69 -20.80
C ASP A 263 -0.73 -16.29 -20.25
N ALA A 264 0.36 -16.16 -19.50
CA ALA A 264 0.83 -14.89 -18.98
C ALA A 264 1.42 -14.07 -20.14
N PRO A 265 0.86 -12.90 -20.51
CA PRO A 265 1.25 -12.22 -21.74
C PRO A 265 2.71 -11.75 -21.76
N GLY A 266 3.53 -12.41 -22.58
CA GLY A 266 4.97 -12.19 -22.68
C GLY A 266 5.83 -13.23 -21.94
N TYR A 267 5.21 -14.12 -21.17
CA TYR A 267 5.87 -15.14 -20.36
C TYR A 267 5.37 -16.57 -20.65
N GLY A 268 4.19 -16.70 -21.27
CA GLY A 268 3.58 -17.97 -21.65
C GLY A 268 2.90 -18.69 -20.49
N GLN A 269 2.68 -19.99 -20.65
CA GLN A 269 1.99 -20.82 -19.68
C GLN A 269 2.81 -21.00 -18.39
N LEU A 270 2.22 -20.69 -17.23
CA LEU A 270 2.89 -20.73 -15.94
C LEU A 270 2.72 -22.06 -15.21
N GLN A 271 1.60 -22.76 -15.43
CA GLN A 271 1.26 -24.01 -14.73
C GLN A 271 1.04 -25.17 -15.71
N SER A 272 1.22 -26.41 -15.25
CA SER A 272 0.97 -27.59 -16.09
C SER A 272 -0.52 -27.73 -16.46
N ASP A 273 -0.82 -28.37 -17.59
CA ASP A 273 -2.20 -28.61 -18.06
C ASP A 273 -3.09 -29.25 -16.98
N SER A 274 -2.55 -30.17 -16.19
CA SER A 274 -3.27 -30.83 -15.09
C SER A 274 -3.64 -29.87 -13.94
N VAL A 275 -2.79 -28.88 -13.65
CA VAL A 275 -3.09 -27.84 -12.65
C VAL A 275 -4.14 -26.89 -13.21
N LEU A 276 -3.99 -26.47 -14.46
CA LEU A 276 -4.96 -25.59 -15.14
C LEU A 276 -6.35 -26.23 -15.25
N GLU A 277 -6.44 -27.51 -15.57
CA GLU A 277 -7.71 -28.25 -15.63
C GLU A 277 -8.41 -28.29 -14.25
N LYS A 278 -7.64 -28.48 -13.17
CA LYS A 278 -8.16 -28.43 -11.79
C LYS A 278 -8.65 -27.03 -11.44
N MET A 279 -7.87 -25.99 -11.71
CA MET A 279 -8.28 -24.61 -11.47
C MET A 279 -9.55 -24.26 -12.24
N ASN A 280 -9.63 -24.64 -13.52
CA ASN A 280 -10.80 -24.44 -14.36
C ASN A 280 -12.03 -25.15 -13.76
N THR A 281 -11.87 -26.40 -13.33
CA THR A 281 -12.95 -27.14 -12.66
C THR A 281 -13.37 -26.46 -11.36
N SER A 282 -12.43 -26.06 -10.50
CA SER A 282 -12.71 -25.37 -9.25
C SER A 282 -13.37 -24.00 -9.45
N PHE A 283 -13.13 -23.33 -10.57
CA PHE A 283 -13.82 -22.08 -10.89
C PHE A 283 -15.27 -22.31 -11.32
N PHE A 284 -15.47 -23.15 -12.35
CA PHE A 284 -16.74 -23.24 -13.09
C PHE A 284 -17.68 -24.37 -12.63
N ALA A 285 -17.21 -25.35 -11.84
CA ALA A 285 -18.08 -26.41 -11.35
C ALA A 285 -19.17 -25.86 -10.40
N PRO A 286 -20.30 -26.57 -10.23
CA PRO A 286 -21.29 -26.22 -9.22
C PRO A 286 -20.66 -26.11 -7.83
N ALA A 287 -21.05 -25.07 -7.08
CA ALA A 287 -20.43 -24.65 -5.84
C ALA A 287 -18.92 -24.31 -5.95
N GLY A 288 -18.41 -24.08 -7.16
CA GLY A 288 -17.06 -23.57 -7.42
C GLY A 288 -16.90 -22.11 -7.02
N CYS A 289 -15.70 -21.57 -7.25
CA CYS A 289 -15.34 -20.21 -6.86
C CYS A 289 -16.31 -19.18 -7.44
N GLN A 290 -16.71 -19.31 -8.71
CA GLN A 290 -17.64 -18.39 -9.37
C GLN A 290 -18.98 -18.27 -8.61
N GLU A 291 -19.63 -19.40 -8.32
CA GLU A 291 -20.93 -19.40 -7.65
C GLU A 291 -20.83 -18.93 -6.20
N GLN A 292 -19.70 -19.21 -5.51
CA GLN A 292 -19.50 -18.78 -4.14
C GLN A 292 -19.26 -17.27 -4.03
N GLU A 293 -18.47 -16.68 -4.93
CA GLU A 293 -18.28 -15.22 -5.01
C GLU A 293 -19.61 -14.51 -5.35
N GLN A 294 -20.37 -15.05 -6.30
CA GLN A 294 -21.70 -14.53 -6.62
C GLN A 294 -22.66 -14.61 -5.42
N ALA A 295 -22.58 -15.69 -4.62
CA ALA A 295 -23.37 -15.83 -3.40
C ALA A 295 -22.94 -14.82 -2.32
N CYS A 296 -21.64 -14.55 -2.16
CA CYS A 296 -21.15 -13.50 -1.26
C CYS A 296 -21.71 -12.14 -1.67
N TYR A 297 -21.57 -11.77 -2.95
CA TYR A 297 -22.10 -10.52 -3.47
C TYR A 297 -23.61 -10.38 -3.26
N ALA A 298 -24.38 -11.43 -3.60
CA ALA A 298 -25.83 -11.43 -3.44
C ALA A 298 -26.30 -11.34 -1.98
N ALA A 299 -25.48 -11.80 -1.02
CA ALA A 299 -25.77 -11.70 0.40
C ALA A 299 -25.61 -10.27 0.95
N GLY A 300 -25.01 -9.36 0.17
CA GLY A 300 -24.79 -7.96 0.53
C GLY A 300 -23.78 -7.78 1.67
N ASN A 301 -23.65 -6.55 2.17
CA ASN A 301 -22.72 -6.26 3.27
C ASN A 301 -23.40 -6.26 4.65
N SER A 302 -23.29 -7.37 5.37
CA SER A 302 -23.77 -7.48 6.74
C SER A 302 -23.01 -8.56 7.52
N SER A 303 -23.13 -8.56 8.85
CA SER A 303 -22.57 -9.64 9.67
C SER A 303 -23.12 -11.03 9.32
N ALA A 304 -24.34 -11.11 8.78
CA ALA A 304 -24.95 -12.36 8.34
C ALA A 304 -24.30 -12.91 7.06
N SER A 305 -23.72 -12.06 6.20
CA SER A 305 -23.04 -12.49 4.98
C SER A 305 -21.59 -12.94 5.20
N ASN A 306 -21.00 -12.60 6.35
CA ASN A 306 -19.60 -12.93 6.67
C ASN A 306 -19.27 -14.41 6.42
N THR A 307 -20.07 -15.34 6.92
CA THR A 307 -19.81 -16.78 6.74
C THR A 307 -19.83 -17.20 5.26
N ILE A 308 -20.68 -16.56 4.44
CA ILE A 308 -20.77 -16.84 3.00
C ILE A 308 -19.50 -16.32 2.30
N CYS A 309 -19.11 -15.08 2.59
CA CYS A 309 -17.94 -14.45 2.00
C CYS A 309 -16.62 -15.08 2.45
N VAL A 310 -16.48 -15.42 3.73
CA VAL A 310 -15.32 -16.19 4.24
C VAL A 310 -15.20 -17.54 3.55
N LYS A 311 -16.32 -18.21 3.27
CA LYS A 311 -16.31 -19.48 2.57
C LYS A 311 -15.84 -19.32 1.12
N ALA A 312 -16.35 -18.30 0.43
CA ALA A 312 -15.96 -17.98 -0.95
C ALA A 312 -14.46 -17.68 -1.03
N ASP A 313 -13.99 -16.73 -0.21
CA ASP A 313 -12.59 -16.31 -0.12
C ASP A 313 -11.64 -17.50 0.08
N ASN A 314 -11.84 -18.29 1.15
CA ASN A 314 -10.98 -19.44 1.42
C ASN A 314 -10.97 -20.47 0.29
N PHE A 315 -12.13 -20.73 -0.32
CA PHE A 315 -12.23 -21.68 -1.41
C PHE A 315 -11.47 -21.18 -2.65
N CYS A 316 -11.66 -19.91 -3.01
CA CYS A 316 -11.01 -19.29 -4.16
C CYS A 316 -9.48 -19.21 -3.96
N VAL A 317 -9.02 -18.78 -2.77
CA VAL A 317 -7.58 -18.77 -2.44
C VAL A 317 -6.95 -20.15 -2.58
N GLU A 318 -7.56 -21.18 -1.98
CA GLU A 318 -7.01 -22.55 -1.96
C GLU A 318 -6.97 -23.18 -3.36
N ASN A 319 -7.95 -22.88 -4.21
CA ASN A 319 -8.14 -23.59 -5.47
C ASN A 319 -7.74 -22.79 -6.72
N LEU A 320 -7.57 -21.48 -6.61
CA LEU A 320 -7.25 -20.59 -7.73
C LEU A 320 -5.91 -19.89 -7.47
N PHE A 321 -5.82 -19.04 -6.44
CA PHE A 321 -4.62 -18.25 -6.17
C PHE A 321 -3.38 -19.13 -5.90
N VAL A 322 -3.46 -20.01 -4.90
CA VAL A 322 -2.32 -20.85 -4.49
C VAL A 322 -1.82 -21.72 -5.67
N PRO A 323 -2.69 -22.41 -6.44
CA PRO A 323 -2.26 -23.14 -7.62
C PRO A 323 -1.69 -22.26 -8.75
N ALA A 324 -2.21 -21.05 -8.95
CA ALA A 324 -1.71 -20.13 -9.97
C ALA A 324 -0.27 -19.69 -9.69
N VAL A 325 0.05 -19.36 -8.43
CA VAL A 325 1.41 -18.98 -8.00
C VAL A 325 2.36 -20.17 -8.10
N GLY A 326 1.98 -21.33 -7.55
CA GLY A 326 2.82 -22.52 -7.51
C GLY A 326 4.09 -22.30 -6.68
N ASN A 327 5.26 -22.44 -7.32
CA ASN A 327 6.58 -22.28 -6.66
C ASN A 327 7.24 -20.92 -6.95
N ARG A 328 6.52 -19.98 -7.54
CA ARG A 328 7.01 -18.63 -7.85
C ARG A 328 6.84 -17.71 -6.65
N ASP A 329 7.44 -16.53 -6.77
CA ASP A 329 7.00 -15.39 -5.99
C ASP A 329 5.62 -14.93 -6.51
N SER A 330 4.69 -14.59 -5.62
CA SER A 330 3.36 -14.10 -6.02
C SER A 330 3.42 -12.70 -6.61
N ASP A 331 4.40 -11.91 -6.21
CA ASP A 331 4.49 -10.50 -6.53
C ASP A 331 5.33 -10.28 -7.81
N ASP A 332 6.07 -11.30 -8.25
CA ASP A 332 6.73 -11.32 -9.56
C ASP A 332 6.99 -12.75 -10.06
N LEU A 333 6.33 -13.13 -11.16
CA LEU A 333 6.47 -14.44 -11.78
C LEU A 333 7.88 -14.79 -12.25
N ARG A 334 8.76 -13.80 -12.40
CA ARG A 334 10.16 -13.96 -12.85
C ARG A 334 11.08 -14.30 -11.68
N GLN A 335 10.58 -14.14 -10.46
CA GLN A 335 11.32 -14.39 -9.23
C GLN A 335 10.97 -15.73 -8.60
N ASN A 336 11.86 -16.17 -7.71
CA ASN A 336 11.63 -17.29 -6.83
C ASN A 336 11.51 -16.75 -5.40
N SER A 337 10.60 -17.31 -4.61
CA SER A 337 10.30 -16.94 -3.21
C SER A 337 11.50 -16.95 -2.25
N SER A 338 12.64 -17.48 -2.67
CA SER A 338 13.88 -17.53 -1.86
C SER A 338 14.73 -16.25 -1.92
N ALA A 339 14.47 -15.33 -2.84
CA ALA A 339 15.22 -14.09 -2.99
C ALA A 339 14.32 -12.96 -3.54
N PRO A 340 13.36 -12.46 -2.74
CA PRO A 340 12.41 -11.46 -3.19
C PRO A 340 13.12 -10.13 -3.45
N PHE A 341 12.69 -9.46 -4.52
CA PHE A 341 12.95 -8.08 -4.82
C PHE A 341 11.60 -7.34 -4.84
N PRO A 342 11.53 -6.15 -4.21
CA PRO A 342 12.63 -5.42 -3.55
C PRO A 342 13.08 -6.02 -2.20
N PRO A 343 14.34 -5.77 -1.77
CA PRO A 343 14.86 -6.32 -0.51
C PRO A 343 14.28 -5.60 0.72
N GLU A 344 14.21 -6.31 1.85
CA GLU A 344 13.59 -5.86 3.09
C GLU A 344 14.60 -5.34 4.13
N PHE A 345 15.74 -4.77 3.71
CA PHE A 345 16.79 -4.30 4.64
C PHE A 345 16.28 -3.27 5.65
N TYR A 346 15.19 -2.58 5.31
CA TYR A 346 14.57 -1.59 6.15
C TYR A 346 13.93 -2.17 7.43
N LEU A 347 13.66 -3.48 7.49
CA LEU A 347 13.21 -4.15 8.72
C LEU A 347 14.25 -4.04 9.83
N ASP A 348 15.52 -4.30 9.51
CA ASP A 348 16.63 -4.17 10.46
C ASP A 348 16.83 -2.70 10.85
N TYR A 349 16.74 -1.79 9.88
CA TYR A 349 16.87 -0.35 10.09
C TYR A 349 15.82 0.20 11.07
N LEU A 350 14.55 -0.15 10.87
CA LEU A 350 13.45 0.27 11.76
C LEU A 350 13.50 -0.41 13.14
N ALA A 351 14.23 -1.51 13.28
CA ALA A 351 14.46 -2.15 14.57
C ALA A 351 15.48 -1.40 15.44
N LEU A 352 16.39 -0.61 14.85
CA LEU A 352 17.44 0.12 15.56
C LEU A 352 16.85 1.10 16.59
N ALA A 353 17.40 1.07 17.81
CA ALA A 353 16.97 1.96 18.88
C ALA A 353 17.22 3.45 18.56
N SER A 354 18.31 3.75 17.84
CA SER A 354 18.63 5.10 17.37
C SER A 354 17.58 5.61 16.38
N VAL A 355 17.24 4.81 15.37
CA VAL A 355 16.22 5.14 14.36
C VAL A 355 14.88 5.39 15.02
N LYS A 356 14.39 4.46 15.86
CA LYS A 356 13.12 4.63 16.59
C LYS A 356 13.09 5.90 17.44
N ALA A 357 14.18 6.21 18.13
CA ALA A 357 14.29 7.43 18.93
C ALA A 357 14.27 8.70 18.08
N GLN A 358 14.92 8.70 16.91
CA GLN A 358 14.97 9.84 15.99
C GLN A 358 13.60 10.12 15.35
N ILE A 359 12.87 9.07 14.94
CA ILE A 359 11.54 9.21 14.32
C ILE A 359 10.40 9.33 15.34
N GLY A 360 10.69 9.13 16.63
CA GLY A 360 9.70 9.23 17.69
C GLY A 360 8.75 8.03 17.79
N ALA A 361 9.11 6.88 17.21
CA ALA A 361 8.34 5.63 17.30
C ALA A 361 8.32 5.12 18.75
N GLU A 362 7.16 4.61 19.16
CA GLU A 362 6.88 4.15 20.53
C GLU A 362 6.58 2.65 20.61
N SER A 363 6.39 2.00 19.46
CA SER A 363 6.09 0.58 19.31
C SER A 363 7.21 -0.16 18.57
N THR A 364 7.12 -1.48 18.54
CA THR A 364 7.95 -2.32 17.69
C THR A 364 7.32 -2.40 16.32
N TYR A 365 8.12 -2.16 15.28
CA TYR A 365 7.69 -2.28 13.90
C TYR A 365 7.27 -3.72 13.55
N SER A 366 6.17 -3.86 12.83
CA SER A 366 5.71 -5.12 12.24
C SER A 366 5.17 -4.85 10.84
N GLU A 367 5.96 -5.16 9.82
CA GLU A 367 5.63 -4.94 8.39
C GLU A 367 4.21 -5.37 8.04
N CYS A 368 3.93 -6.67 8.02
CA CYS A 368 2.59 -7.22 7.79
C CYS A 368 2.08 -7.93 9.03
N ALA A 369 1.27 -7.23 9.84
CA ALA A 369 0.79 -7.75 11.11
C ALA A 369 -0.37 -8.74 10.92
N ASN A 370 -0.22 -9.94 11.50
CA ASN A 370 -1.25 -10.97 11.42
C ASN A 370 -2.57 -10.59 12.12
N ALA A 371 -2.56 -9.69 13.11
CA ALA A 371 -3.74 -9.37 13.89
C ALA A 371 -4.79 -8.61 13.05
N PRO A 372 -4.47 -7.47 12.42
CA PRO A 372 -5.35 -6.80 11.46
C PRO A 372 -5.85 -7.72 10.34
N SER A 373 -4.93 -8.43 9.67
CA SER A 373 -5.27 -9.35 8.58
C SER A 373 -6.33 -10.38 8.99
N ARG A 374 -6.19 -10.97 10.19
CA ARG A 374 -7.17 -11.93 10.72
C ARG A 374 -8.53 -11.33 11.05
N LEU A 375 -8.63 -10.03 11.33
CA LEU A 375 -9.92 -9.38 11.57
C LEU A 375 -10.71 -9.23 10.27
N PHE A 376 -10.05 -8.78 9.21
CA PHE A 376 -10.62 -8.71 7.85
C PHE A 376 -10.98 -10.11 7.31
N ALA A 377 -10.10 -11.09 7.48
CA ALA A 377 -10.36 -12.46 7.04
C ALA A 377 -11.56 -13.12 7.76
N ARG A 378 -12.01 -12.61 8.92
CA ARG A 378 -13.19 -13.13 9.65
C ARG A 378 -14.51 -12.58 9.13
N THR A 379 -14.48 -11.46 8.41
CA THR A 379 -15.66 -10.85 7.80
C THR A 379 -15.80 -11.21 6.32
N GLY A 380 -14.79 -11.89 5.77
CA GLY A 380 -14.71 -12.26 4.36
C GLY A 380 -14.54 -11.03 3.49
N ASP A 381 -13.84 -10.02 4.00
CA ASP A 381 -13.75 -8.71 3.36
C ASP A 381 -13.08 -8.77 1.99
N ASP A 382 -12.11 -9.69 1.83
CA ASP A 382 -11.37 -9.91 0.58
C ASP A 382 -12.24 -10.45 -0.58
N ALA A 383 -13.38 -11.07 -0.26
CA ALA A 383 -14.38 -11.55 -1.23
C ALA A 383 -15.48 -10.50 -1.53
N ARG A 384 -15.29 -9.24 -1.14
CA ARG A 384 -16.28 -8.17 -1.35
C ARG A 384 -15.81 -7.21 -2.44
N THR A 385 -16.62 -7.06 -3.48
CA THR A 385 -16.32 -6.12 -4.57
C THR A 385 -16.48 -4.66 -4.17
N TRP A 386 -15.57 -3.83 -4.65
CA TRP A 386 -15.60 -2.36 -4.57
C TRP A 386 -15.79 -1.70 -5.95
N LEU A 387 -16.04 -2.49 -7.01
CA LEU A 387 -16.32 -1.95 -8.34
C LEU A 387 -17.50 -0.98 -8.42
N PRO A 388 -18.62 -1.18 -7.69
CA PRO A 388 -19.71 -0.21 -7.72
C PRO A 388 -19.27 1.19 -7.27
N GLN A 389 -18.46 1.26 -6.21
CA GLN A 389 -17.92 2.51 -5.68
C GLN A 389 -16.87 3.09 -6.61
N LEU A 390 -15.95 2.27 -7.13
CA LEU A 390 -14.96 2.75 -8.12
C LEU A 390 -15.64 3.30 -9.39
N GLY A 391 -16.73 2.66 -9.85
CA GLY A 391 -17.53 3.13 -10.98
C GLY A 391 -18.27 4.45 -10.69
N ALA A 392 -18.83 4.59 -9.49
CA ALA A 392 -19.44 5.85 -9.04
C ALA A 392 -18.40 6.99 -8.99
N LEU A 393 -17.21 6.72 -8.46
CA LEU A 393 -16.10 7.67 -8.44
C LEU A 393 -15.64 8.03 -9.86
N ALA A 394 -15.57 7.07 -10.78
CA ALA A 394 -15.24 7.32 -12.18
C ALA A 394 -16.30 8.17 -12.93
N ASN A 395 -17.54 8.23 -12.44
CA ASN A 395 -18.57 9.14 -12.95
C ASN A 395 -18.44 10.58 -12.40
N SER A 396 -17.54 10.82 -11.44
CA SER A 396 -17.31 12.13 -10.85
C SER A 396 -16.22 12.93 -11.60
N THR A 397 -15.79 14.06 -11.02
CA THR A 397 -14.65 14.84 -11.54
C THR A 397 -13.28 14.26 -11.13
N LEU A 398 -13.25 13.21 -10.31
CA LEU A 398 -12.02 12.59 -9.79
C LEU A 398 -11.12 12.08 -10.93
N LYS A 399 -9.83 12.40 -10.87
CA LYS A 399 -8.80 11.78 -11.72
C LYS A 399 -8.53 10.37 -11.20
N ILE A 400 -8.64 9.34 -12.04
CA ILE A 400 -8.39 7.95 -11.61
C ILE A 400 -7.29 7.33 -12.46
N LEU A 401 -6.28 6.76 -11.80
CA LEU A 401 -5.32 5.84 -12.39
C LEU A 401 -5.48 4.46 -11.74
N ILE A 402 -5.78 3.47 -12.57
CA ILE A 402 -5.58 2.06 -12.22
C ILE A 402 -4.39 1.56 -13.04
N TRP A 403 -3.37 1.02 -12.39
CA TRP A 403 -2.16 0.58 -13.08
C TRP A 403 -1.62 -0.66 -12.43
N ALA A 404 -0.95 -1.49 -13.23
CA ALA A 404 -0.42 -2.76 -12.76
C ALA A 404 0.85 -3.15 -13.52
N GLY A 405 1.82 -3.69 -12.79
CA GLY A 405 2.98 -4.37 -13.36
C GLY A 405 2.59 -5.66 -14.06
N ASP A 406 3.18 -5.93 -15.22
CA ASP A 406 2.80 -7.06 -16.07
C ASP A 406 3.40 -8.43 -15.69
N ALA A 407 4.26 -8.45 -14.67
CA ALA A 407 4.85 -9.66 -14.09
C ALA A 407 4.22 -10.07 -12.74
N ASP A 408 3.33 -9.26 -12.18
CA ASP A 408 2.61 -9.58 -10.94
C ASP A 408 1.60 -10.72 -11.16
N ILE A 409 1.58 -11.72 -10.27
CA ILE A 409 0.57 -12.78 -10.27
C ILE A 409 -0.59 -12.37 -9.35
N ASN A 410 -0.27 -11.84 -8.17
CA ASN A 410 -1.16 -11.53 -7.06
C ASN A 410 -2.32 -10.64 -7.49
N CYS A 411 -2.03 -9.46 -8.03
CA CYS A 411 -3.02 -8.56 -8.60
C CYS A 411 -2.75 -8.32 -10.08
N ASN A 412 -2.62 -9.42 -10.82
CA ASN A 412 -2.21 -9.40 -12.22
C ASN A 412 -3.05 -8.43 -13.09
N TRP A 413 -2.37 -7.81 -14.05
CA TRP A 413 -2.95 -6.77 -14.89
C TRP A 413 -4.13 -7.24 -15.77
N LEU A 414 -4.26 -8.55 -16.05
CA LEU A 414 -5.39 -9.10 -16.81
C LEU A 414 -6.68 -8.99 -16.00
N GLY A 415 -6.65 -9.43 -14.74
CA GLY A 415 -7.76 -9.28 -13.82
C GLY A 415 -8.06 -7.82 -13.57
N GLY A 416 -7.00 -7.03 -13.35
CA GLY A 416 -7.15 -5.60 -13.14
C GLY A 416 -7.85 -4.90 -14.31
N HIS A 417 -7.40 -5.15 -15.54
CA HIS A 417 -7.99 -4.59 -16.76
C HIS A 417 -9.42 -5.12 -16.99
N ALA A 418 -9.68 -6.40 -16.76
CA ALA A 418 -11.01 -6.98 -16.94
C ALA A 418 -12.04 -6.34 -15.99
N SER A 419 -11.66 -6.07 -14.74
CA SER A 419 -12.55 -5.42 -13.78
C SER A 419 -12.87 -3.98 -14.15
N VAL A 420 -11.90 -3.18 -14.62
CA VAL A 420 -12.19 -1.79 -15.07
C VAL A 420 -13.02 -1.76 -16.34
N LEU A 421 -12.94 -2.81 -17.18
CA LEU A 421 -13.84 -3.00 -18.31
C LEU A 421 -15.24 -3.46 -17.89
N ALA A 422 -15.38 -4.13 -16.74
CA ALA A 422 -16.67 -4.56 -16.19
C ALA A 422 -17.37 -3.47 -15.37
N MET A 423 -16.59 -2.57 -14.76
CA MET A 423 -17.04 -1.42 -13.97
C MET A 423 -18.17 -0.64 -14.64
N ASP A 424 -19.21 -0.30 -13.88
CA ASP A 424 -20.36 0.44 -14.40
C ASP A 424 -20.16 1.95 -14.29
N TRP A 425 -19.80 2.59 -15.40
CA TRP A 425 -19.56 4.03 -15.50
C TRP A 425 -19.76 4.52 -16.94
N TYR A 426 -19.97 5.83 -17.13
CA TYR A 426 -20.32 6.40 -18.43
C TYR A 426 -19.27 6.13 -19.52
N GLY A 427 -18.00 5.98 -19.13
CA GLY A 427 -16.87 5.76 -20.03
C GLY A 427 -16.62 4.31 -20.42
N LYS A 428 -17.31 3.33 -19.81
CA LYS A 428 -17.06 1.88 -19.99
C LYS A 428 -16.98 1.45 -21.45
N ALA A 429 -18.00 1.79 -22.25
CA ALA A 429 -18.04 1.42 -23.67
C ALA A 429 -16.90 2.05 -24.47
N ARG A 430 -16.51 3.29 -24.13
CA ARG A 430 -15.38 3.97 -24.78
C ARG A 430 -14.06 3.32 -24.38
N LEU A 431 -13.85 3.00 -23.10
CA LEU A 431 -12.64 2.33 -22.62
C LEU A 431 -12.44 0.95 -23.26
N ALA A 432 -13.54 0.20 -23.44
CA ALA A 432 -13.52 -1.08 -24.15
C ALA A 432 -13.14 -0.93 -25.62
N ALA A 433 -13.62 0.13 -26.29
CA ALA A 433 -13.31 0.43 -27.69
C ALA A 433 -11.93 1.10 -27.88
N THR A 434 -11.37 1.73 -26.86
CA THR A 434 -10.05 2.37 -26.91
C THR A 434 -8.96 1.29 -26.98
N PRO A 435 -8.14 1.26 -28.05
CA PRO A 435 -7.00 0.36 -28.12
C PRO A 435 -5.91 0.78 -27.14
N PHE A 436 -5.09 -0.18 -26.72
CA PHE A 436 -3.85 0.16 -26.01
C PHE A 436 -2.91 0.94 -26.92
N THR A 437 -2.26 1.96 -26.35
CA THR A 437 -1.17 2.70 -27.00
C THR A 437 0.07 2.64 -26.12
N ASN A 438 1.25 2.61 -26.72
CA ASN A 438 2.48 2.62 -25.94
C ASN A 438 2.74 4.03 -25.41
N MET A 439 2.89 4.15 -24.10
CA MET A 439 3.57 5.27 -23.46
C MET A 439 5.08 5.02 -23.57
N THR A 440 5.81 6.02 -24.06
CA THR A 440 7.26 5.97 -24.20
C THR A 440 7.92 7.06 -23.36
N ILE A 441 9.10 6.78 -22.84
CA ILE A 441 10.02 7.79 -22.29
C ILE A 441 11.27 7.75 -23.14
N ASP A 442 11.65 8.89 -23.73
CA ASP A 442 12.80 8.99 -24.65
C ASP A 442 12.75 7.95 -25.79
N GLY A 443 11.54 7.72 -26.30
CA GLY A 443 11.26 6.75 -27.37
C GLY A 443 11.24 5.28 -26.95
N SER A 444 11.57 4.95 -25.69
CA SER A 444 11.48 3.59 -25.16
C SER A 444 10.11 3.32 -24.56
N ALA A 445 9.43 2.26 -25.00
CA ALA A 445 8.11 1.91 -24.47
C ALA A 445 8.20 1.40 -23.02
N VAL A 446 7.44 2.02 -22.12
CA VAL A 446 7.46 1.71 -20.67
C VAL A 446 6.12 1.18 -20.15
N ALA A 447 5.02 1.52 -20.83
CA ALA A 447 3.70 1.03 -20.48
C ALA A 447 2.78 0.97 -21.71
N ALA A 448 1.78 0.10 -21.67
CA ALA A 448 0.60 0.18 -22.52
C ALA A 448 -0.52 0.89 -21.77
N ILE A 449 -1.03 1.98 -22.34
CA ILE A 449 -2.01 2.85 -21.69
C ILE A 449 -3.34 2.92 -22.46
N LYS A 450 -4.40 3.18 -21.70
CA LYS A 450 -5.71 3.62 -22.20
C LYS A 450 -6.15 4.84 -21.41
N ASN A 451 -6.57 5.89 -22.11
CA ASN A 451 -7.16 7.08 -21.49
C ASN A 451 -8.60 7.25 -21.99
N VAL A 452 -9.51 7.57 -21.07
CA VAL A 452 -10.86 8.03 -21.35
C VAL A 452 -11.17 9.14 -20.36
N ASP A 453 -11.19 10.37 -20.84
CA ASP A 453 -11.46 11.57 -20.02
C ASP A 453 -10.54 11.60 -18.78
N ASN A 454 -11.09 11.55 -17.56
CA ASN A 454 -10.32 11.55 -16.31
C ASN A 454 -9.84 10.16 -15.85
N PHE A 455 -10.14 9.09 -16.60
CA PHE A 455 -9.74 7.73 -16.26
C PHE A 455 -8.56 7.26 -17.11
N SER A 456 -7.56 6.70 -16.47
CA SER A 456 -6.40 6.08 -17.09
C SER A 456 -6.21 4.65 -16.58
N PHE A 457 -5.99 3.71 -17.51
CA PHE A 457 -5.46 2.38 -17.19
C PHE A 457 -4.06 2.22 -17.78
N ALA A 458 -3.11 1.70 -17.00
CA ALA A 458 -1.75 1.41 -17.48
C ALA A 458 -1.28 0.00 -17.12
N ARG A 459 -0.85 -0.76 -18.12
CA ARG A 459 -0.01 -1.95 -17.94
C ARG A 459 1.44 -1.51 -18.01
N VAL A 460 2.17 -1.57 -16.90
CA VAL A 460 3.59 -1.19 -16.85
C VAL A 460 4.45 -2.41 -17.18
N TYR A 461 5.35 -2.25 -18.13
CA TYR A 461 6.16 -3.36 -18.62
C TYR A 461 7.26 -3.74 -17.64
N ALA A 462 7.53 -5.04 -17.53
CA ALA A 462 8.63 -5.60 -16.75
C ALA A 462 8.62 -5.17 -15.26
N ALA A 463 7.42 -4.97 -14.71
CA ALA A 463 7.19 -4.65 -13.30
C ALA A 463 6.39 -5.76 -12.59
N GLY A 464 6.75 -6.08 -11.36
CA GLY A 464 5.96 -6.91 -10.44
C GLY A 464 4.89 -6.09 -9.71
N HIS A 465 4.53 -6.52 -8.50
CA HIS A 465 3.48 -5.94 -7.66
C HIS A 465 3.79 -4.49 -7.26
N GLU A 466 5.00 -4.24 -6.78
CA GLU A 466 5.51 -2.92 -6.37
C GLU A 466 6.08 -2.14 -7.57
N VAL A 467 5.22 -1.70 -8.50
CA VAL A 467 5.63 -1.06 -9.77
C VAL A 467 6.76 -0.03 -9.61
N PRO A 468 6.72 0.91 -8.64
CA PRO A 468 7.77 1.90 -8.50
C PRO A 468 9.14 1.31 -8.12
N ALA A 469 9.19 0.17 -7.44
CA ALA A 469 10.45 -0.54 -7.17
C ALA A 469 11.07 -1.11 -8.45
N PHE A 470 10.25 -1.69 -9.34
CA PHE A 470 10.73 -2.33 -10.57
C PHE A 470 11.01 -1.36 -11.71
N GLN A 471 10.19 -0.32 -11.85
CA GLN A 471 10.25 0.65 -12.94
C GLN A 471 10.22 2.09 -12.41
N PRO A 472 11.20 2.51 -11.58
CA PRO A 472 11.14 3.78 -10.86
C PRO A 472 11.06 5.01 -11.77
N VAL A 473 11.73 4.98 -12.93
CA VAL A 473 11.67 6.06 -13.94
C VAL A 473 10.26 6.18 -14.51
N ALA A 474 9.65 5.07 -14.92
CA ALA A 474 8.31 5.06 -15.48
C ALA A 474 7.26 5.43 -14.43
N ALA A 475 7.42 4.92 -13.21
CA ALA A 475 6.53 5.20 -12.09
C ALA A 475 6.52 6.69 -11.72
N LEU A 476 7.70 7.32 -11.62
CA LEU A 476 7.77 8.76 -11.34
C LEU A 476 7.16 9.60 -12.46
N GLU A 477 7.38 9.23 -13.73
CA GLU A 477 6.80 9.97 -14.85
C GLU A 477 5.26 9.81 -14.92
N ILE A 478 4.75 8.60 -14.70
CA ILE A 478 3.30 8.36 -14.59
C ILE A 478 2.71 9.17 -13.42
N PHE A 479 3.35 9.13 -12.24
CA PHE A 479 2.93 9.91 -11.07
C PHE A 479 2.88 11.40 -11.38
N LYS A 480 3.93 11.96 -11.99
CA LYS A 480 4.01 13.37 -12.39
C LYS A 480 2.84 13.78 -13.29
N GLN A 481 2.48 12.95 -14.27
CA GLN A 481 1.36 13.25 -15.17
C GLN A 481 0.02 13.19 -14.43
N VAL A 482 -0.17 12.21 -13.52
CA VAL A 482 -1.41 12.10 -12.73
C VAL A 482 -1.59 13.28 -11.78
N ILE A 483 -0.57 13.68 -11.03
CA ILE A 483 -0.69 14.81 -10.09
C ILE A 483 -0.83 16.15 -10.81
N ALA A 484 -0.41 16.23 -12.07
CA ALA A 484 -0.69 17.36 -12.97
C ALA A 484 -2.08 17.31 -13.62
N MET A 485 -2.92 16.33 -13.25
CA MET A 485 -4.26 16.08 -13.79
C MET A 485 -4.27 15.82 -15.31
N GLN A 486 -3.18 15.26 -15.84
CA GLN A 486 -3.03 14.98 -17.27
C GLN A 486 -3.40 13.54 -17.62
N PRO A 487 -3.90 13.26 -18.83
CA PRO A 487 -3.93 11.90 -19.36
C PRO A 487 -2.49 11.37 -19.53
N LEU A 488 -2.32 10.06 -19.43
CA LEU A 488 -1.01 9.45 -19.66
C LEU A 488 -0.57 9.63 -21.11
N HIS A 489 0.68 10.00 -21.35
CA HIS A 489 1.23 10.22 -22.69
C HIS A 489 2.75 10.00 -22.72
N SER A 490 3.27 9.78 -23.93
CA SER A 490 4.70 9.69 -24.17
C SER A 490 5.42 11.02 -23.94
N VAL A 491 6.63 10.97 -23.39
CA VAL A 491 7.52 12.11 -23.17
C VAL A 491 8.89 11.94 -23.79
#